data_AF-A0A3R7WLM1-F1
#
_entry.id   AF-A0A3R7WLM1-F1
#
_cell.length_a   1.000
_cell.length_b   1.000
_cell.length_c   1.000
_cell.angle_alpha   90.00
_cell.angle_beta   90.00
_cell.angle_gamma   90.00
#
_symmetry.space_group_name_H-M   'P 1'
#
loop_
_entity.id
_entity.type
_entity.pdbx_description
1 polymer ?
#
loop_
_entity_poly.entity_id
_entity_poly.type
_entity_poly.pdbx_seq_one_letter_code
_entity_poly.pdbx_strand_id
1 'polypeptide(L)'
;MKEDIKKSTNIIKGPWTLTETMKKRAVNASTDWAKKEKMAADFVFGEELTEAICVKMIQSLSDNKVDLADKDFQKYLPFINETIKSYIMKTKGYTHPLQDFINAIMVNTTLDNSTTLNYNVLDIKIIKRILKDIYGKK
;
A
#
# COMPACT_ATOMS: atom_id res chain seq x y z
N MET A 1 -12.06 0.85 -58.23
CA MET A 1 -11.64 0.11 -57.03
C MET A 1 -11.53 1.06 -55.85
N LYS A 2 -12.56 1.15 -55.02
CA LYS A 2 -12.51 1.55 -53.61
C LYS A 2 -13.65 0.83 -52.92
N GLU A 3 -13.34 -0.22 -52.18
CA GLU A 3 -14.29 -0.93 -51.33
C GLU A 3 -14.36 -0.19 -50.00
N ASP A 4 -15.51 0.41 -49.71
CA ASP A 4 -15.80 0.95 -48.39
C ASP A 4 -16.29 -0.19 -47.50
N ILE A 5 -15.41 -0.69 -46.62
CA ILE A 5 -15.75 -1.65 -45.57
C ILE A 5 -16.65 -0.93 -44.56
N LYS A 6 -17.95 -1.20 -44.65
CA LYS A 6 -18.96 -0.75 -43.69
C LYS A 6 -18.72 -1.43 -42.33
N LYS A 7 -18.05 -0.74 -41.40
CA LYS A 7 -17.95 -1.17 -39.99
C LYS A 7 -19.36 -1.31 -39.40
N SER A 8 -19.72 -2.51 -38.96
CA SER A 8 -20.95 -2.74 -38.19
C SER A 8 -20.78 -2.23 -36.76
N THR A 9 -21.14 -0.98 -36.53
CA THR A 9 -21.45 -0.44 -35.20
C THR A 9 -22.76 -1.06 -34.72
N ASN A 10 -22.69 -2.31 -34.21
CA ASN A 10 -23.81 -2.96 -33.55
C ASN A 10 -24.05 -2.32 -32.17
N ILE A 11 -24.70 -1.17 -32.16
CA ILE A 11 -25.35 -0.63 -30.95
C ILE A 11 -26.77 -1.21 -30.95
N ILE A 12 -27.00 -2.24 -30.13
CA ILE A 12 -28.34 -2.79 -29.92
C ILE A 12 -29.14 -1.77 -29.11
N LYS A 13 -29.99 -0.98 -29.77
CA LYS A 13 -31.00 -0.13 -29.12
C LYS A 13 -32.34 -0.85 -29.15
N GLY A 14 -32.68 -1.53 -28.05
CA GLY A 14 -33.99 -2.15 -27.85
C GLY A 14 -34.87 -1.34 -26.89
N PRO A 15 -36.21 -1.46 -26.97
CA PRO A 15 -37.16 -0.75 -26.10
C PRO A 15 -37.34 -1.49 -24.76
N TRP A 16 -36.24 -1.92 -24.14
CA TRP A 16 -36.28 -2.55 -22.83
C TRP A 16 -36.16 -1.47 -21.76
N THR A 17 -37.23 -1.24 -21.00
CA THR A 17 -37.13 -0.51 -19.74
C THR A 17 -36.22 -1.30 -18.82
N LEU A 18 -35.01 -0.75 -18.57
CA LEU A 18 -34.08 -1.31 -17.59
C LEU A 18 -34.85 -1.57 -16.29
N THR A 19 -34.80 -2.81 -15.81
CA THR A 19 -35.32 -3.14 -14.48
C THR A 19 -34.63 -2.24 -13.45
N GLU A 20 -35.30 -1.90 -12.35
CA GLU A 20 -34.70 -1.04 -11.31
C GLU A 20 -33.38 -1.61 -10.78
N THR A 21 -33.23 -2.93 -10.76
CA THR A 21 -31.97 -3.62 -10.46
C THR A 21 -30.89 -3.36 -11.51
N MET A 22 -31.21 -3.32 -12.80
CA MET A 22 -30.26 -2.98 -13.87
C MET A 22 -29.90 -1.49 -13.88
N LYS A 23 -30.84 -0.58 -13.61
CA LYS A 23 -30.54 0.86 -13.46
C LYS A 23 -29.61 1.11 -12.28
N LYS A 24 -29.89 0.51 -11.12
CA LYS A 24 -29.01 0.57 -9.95
C LYS A 24 -27.62 0.01 -10.24
N ARG A 25 -27.52 -1.12 -10.95
CA ARG A 25 -26.22 -1.65 -11.40
C ARG A 25 -25.51 -0.73 -12.38
N ALA A 26 -26.21 -0.07 -13.30
CA ALA A 26 -25.59 0.87 -14.25
C ALA A 26 -25.10 2.15 -13.57
N VAL A 27 -25.86 2.71 -12.63
CA VAL A 27 -25.45 3.86 -11.82
C VAL A 27 -24.28 3.50 -10.89
N ASN A 28 -24.33 2.34 -10.25
CA ASN A 28 -23.26 1.85 -9.39
C ASN A 28 -22.03 1.43 -10.20
N ALA A 29 -22.18 0.90 -11.41
CA ALA A 29 -21.04 0.56 -12.28
C ALA A 29 -20.20 1.80 -12.59
N SER A 30 -20.85 2.96 -12.83
CA SER A 30 -20.15 4.25 -12.99
C SER A 30 -19.33 4.64 -11.74
N THR A 31 -19.88 4.34 -10.57
CA THR A 31 -19.24 4.63 -9.29
C THR A 31 -18.13 3.63 -8.97
N ASP A 32 -18.29 2.37 -9.38
CA ASP A 32 -17.36 1.28 -9.10
C ASP A 32 -16.13 1.32 -10.01
N TRP A 33 -16.26 1.71 -11.29
CA TRP A 33 -15.08 1.91 -12.15
C TRP A 33 -14.27 3.12 -11.68
N ALA A 34 -14.92 4.24 -11.34
CA ALA A 34 -14.24 5.43 -10.83
C ALA A 34 -13.53 5.15 -9.49
N LYS A 35 -14.13 4.33 -8.61
CA LYS A 35 -13.47 3.85 -7.39
C LYS A 35 -12.26 2.98 -7.69
N LYS A 36 -12.37 2.06 -8.65
CA LYS A 36 -11.25 1.19 -9.06
C LYS A 36 -10.12 1.99 -9.70
N GLU A 37 -10.43 2.95 -10.55
CA GLU A 37 -9.46 3.84 -11.18
C GLU A 37 -8.74 4.68 -10.14
N LYS A 38 -9.50 5.28 -9.19
CA LYS A 38 -8.92 6.01 -8.07
C LYS A 38 -8.00 5.12 -7.23
N MET A 39 -8.43 3.89 -6.91
CA MET A 39 -7.62 2.94 -6.17
C MET A 39 -6.32 2.58 -6.91
N ALA A 40 -6.38 2.36 -8.22
CA ALA A 40 -5.21 2.12 -9.04
C ALA A 40 -4.27 3.33 -9.06
N ALA A 41 -4.81 4.54 -9.22
CA ALA A 41 -4.04 5.78 -9.20
C ALA A 41 -3.37 6.03 -7.83
N ASP A 42 -4.09 5.79 -6.73
CA ASP A 42 -3.52 5.92 -5.38
C ASP A 42 -2.42 4.87 -5.12
N PHE A 43 -2.56 3.65 -5.65
CA PHE A 43 -1.53 2.62 -5.54
C PHE A 43 -0.26 3.01 -6.30
N VAL A 44 -0.40 3.44 -7.56
CA VAL A 44 0.73 3.94 -8.38
C VAL A 44 1.41 5.12 -7.69
N PHE A 45 0.64 6.09 -7.21
CA PHE A 45 1.17 7.21 -6.44
C PHE A 45 1.94 6.75 -5.20
N GLY A 46 1.42 5.76 -4.48
CA GLY A 46 2.07 5.19 -3.31
C GLY A 46 3.42 4.55 -3.63
N GLU A 47 3.50 3.78 -4.71
CA GLU A 47 4.75 3.17 -5.19
C GLU A 47 5.77 4.25 -5.59
N GLU A 48 5.38 5.19 -6.46
CA GLU A 48 6.26 6.25 -6.96
C GLU A 48 6.82 7.13 -5.83
N LEU A 49 5.96 7.52 -4.88
CA LEU A 49 6.39 8.33 -3.74
C LEU A 49 7.34 7.55 -2.83
N THR A 50 7.05 6.27 -2.58
CA THR A 50 7.91 5.42 -1.76
C THR A 50 9.28 5.26 -2.40
N GLU A 51 9.33 4.97 -3.71
CA GLU A 51 10.58 4.84 -4.46
C GLU A 51 11.39 6.14 -4.41
N ALA A 52 10.76 7.29 -4.65
CA ALA A 52 11.42 8.58 -4.59
C ALA A 52 12.05 8.86 -3.22
N ILE A 53 11.36 8.51 -2.13
CA ILE A 53 11.89 8.64 -0.76
C ILE A 53 13.07 7.67 -0.54
N CYS A 54 12.93 6.41 -0.96
CA CYS A 54 13.98 5.39 -0.84
C CYS A 54 15.25 5.79 -1.60
N VAL A 55 15.13 6.33 -2.82
CA VAL A 55 16.27 6.82 -3.60
C VAL A 55 17.02 7.93 -2.85
N LYS A 56 16.30 8.90 -2.26
CA LYS A 56 16.92 9.97 -1.47
C LYS A 56 17.59 9.43 -0.21
N MET A 57 16.99 8.45 0.45
CA MET A 57 17.58 7.77 1.60
C MET A 57 18.88 7.04 1.20
N ILE A 58 18.86 6.27 0.11
CA ILE A 58 20.04 5.55 -0.40
C ILE A 58 21.17 6.53 -0.74
N GLN A 59 20.85 7.65 -1.39
CA GLN A 59 21.85 8.69 -1.68
C GLN A 59 22.48 9.21 -0.38
N SER A 60 21.67 9.53 0.62
CA SER A 60 22.17 10.01 1.92
C SER A 60 23.04 8.96 2.62
N LEU A 61 22.67 7.69 2.57
CA LEU A 61 23.49 6.60 3.12
C LEU A 61 24.83 6.47 2.38
N SER A 62 24.81 6.57 1.05
CA SER A 62 26.01 6.57 0.20
C SER A 62 26.95 7.74 0.54
N ASP A 63 26.40 8.95 0.66
CA ASP A 63 27.16 10.16 0.99
C ASP A 63 27.83 10.05 2.38
N ASN A 64 27.23 9.29 3.29
CA ASN A 64 27.76 8.98 4.63
C ASN A 64 28.59 7.69 4.69
N LYS A 65 29.03 7.15 3.54
CA LYS A 65 29.91 5.97 3.42
C LYS A 65 29.34 4.69 4.03
N VAL A 66 28.01 4.53 4.05
CA VAL A 66 27.38 3.25 4.35
C VAL A 66 27.58 2.30 3.17
N ASP A 67 28.03 1.07 3.43
CA ASP A 67 28.22 0.07 2.38
C ASP A 67 26.87 -0.45 1.86
N LEU A 68 26.52 -0.03 0.64
CA LEU A 68 25.28 -0.46 -0.03
C LEU A 68 25.40 -1.85 -0.67
N ALA A 69 26.61 -2.40 -0.79
CA ALA A 69 26.84 -3.75 -1.31
C ALA A 69 26.69 -4.82 -0.22
N ASP A 70 26.55 -4.41 1.04
CA ASP A 70 26.31 -5.31 2.15
C ASP A 70 25.02 -6.12 1.92
N LYS A 71 25.14 -7.44 2.04
CA LYS A 71 24.02 -8.38 1.92
C LYS A 71 22.94 -8.12 2.96
N ASP A 72 23.31 -7.59 4.12
CA ASP A 72 22.32 -7.26 5.14
C ASP A 72 21.55 -5.99 4.76
N PHE A 73 22.23 -4.93 4.26
CA PHE A 73 21.54 -3.76 3.71
C PHE A 73 20.53 -4.15 2.61
N GLN A 74 20.90 -5.05 1.71
CA GLN A 74 20.01 -5.57 0.67
C GLN A 74 18.75 -6.26 1.21
N LYS A 75 18.78 -6.81 2.44
CA LYS A 75 17.59 -7.37 3.11
C LYS A 75 16.76 -6.29 3.80
N TYR A 76 17.40 -5.27 4.37
CA TYR A 76 16.72 -4.19 5.07
C TYR A 76 15.99 -3.24 4.11
N LEU A 77 16.56 -2.95 2.95
CA LEU A 77 16.00 -1.97 2.02
C LEU A 77 14.56 -2.30 1.56
N PRO A 78 14.24 -3.54 1.12
CA PRO A 78 12.86 -3.90 0.79
C PRO A 78 11.89 -3.78 1.96
N PHE A 79 12.35 -4.08 3.17
CA PHE A 79 11.52 -3.94 4.38
C PHE A 79 11.21 -2.47 4.70
N ILE A 80 12.21 -1.58 4.57
CA ILE A 80 12.02 -0.14 4.74
C ILE A 80 11.06 0.40 3.68
N ASN A 81 11.25 0.01 2.41
CA ASN A 81 10.37 0.37 1.31
C ASN A 81 8.92 0.00 1.61
N GLU A 82 8.69 -1.24 2.03
CA GLU A 82 7.34 -1.71 2.33
C GLU A 82 6.76 -1.04 3.59
N THR A 83 7.59 -0.69 4.57
CA THR A 83 7.18 0.07 5.76
C THR A 83 6.65 1.45 5.38
N ILE A 84 7.41 2.21 4.59
CA ILE A 84 7.02 3.55 4.11
C ILE A 84 5.73 3.47 3.30
N LYS A 85 5.68 2.53 2.34
CA LYS A 85 4.50 2.28 1.51
C LYS A 85 3.27 1.96 2.36
N SER A 86 3.41 1.09 3.35
CA SER A 86 2.31 0.71 4.24
C SER A 86 1.70 1.90 4.96
N TYR A 87 2.53 2.86 5.38
CA TYR A 87 2.07 4.09 6.00
C TYR A 87 1.39 5.03 4.99
N ILE A 88 1.97 5.22 3.79
CA ILE A 88 1.36 6.02 2.73
C ILE A 88 -0.02 5.48 2.37
N MET A 89 -0.15 4.17 2.18
CA MET A 89 -1.44 3.50 1.93
C MET A 89 -2.43 3.75 3.07
N LYS A 90 -1.98 3.73 4.33
CA LYS A 90 -2.82 4.05 5.50
C LYS A 90 -3.38 5.47 5.42
N THR A 91 -2.58 6.46 5.01
CA THR A 91 -3.04 7.87 4.88
C THR A 91 -4.12 8.04 3.81
N LYS A 92 -4.13 7.15 2.81
CA LYS A 92 -5.15 7.11 1.75
C LYS A 92 -6.38 6.27 2.12
N GLY A 93 -6.39 5.63 3.29
CA GLY A 93 -7.50 4.79 3.77
C GLY A 93 -7.43 3.34 3.31
N TYR A 94 -6.28 2.88 2.79
CA TYR A 94 -6.07 1.48 2.39
C TYR A 94 -5.37 0.68 3.48
N THR A 95 -5.82 -0.56 3.65
CA THR A 95 -5.20 -1.53 4.56
C THR A 95 -3.98 -2.17 3.92
N HIS A 96 -2.92 -2.36 4.70
CA HIS A 96 -1.70 -3.04 4.26
C HIS A 96 -1.27 -4.07 5.32
N PRO A 97 -0.86 -5.30 4.96
CA PRO A 97 -0.53 -6.35 5.95
C PRO A 97 0.52 -5.91 7.00
N LEU A 98 1.48 -5.09 6.57
CA LEU A 98 2.52 -4.58 7.46
C LEU A 98 2.01 -3.59 8.52
N GLN A 99 0.84 -2.96 8.32
CA GLN A 99 0.24 -2.07 9.31
C GLN A 99 -0.14 -2.82 10.58
N ASP A 100 -0.74 -4.01 10.45
CA ASP A 100 -1.12 -4.84 11.60
C ASP A 100 0.11 -5.34 12.35
N PHE A 101 1.16 -5.72 11.61
CA PHE A 101 2.44 -6.09 12.18
C PHE A 101 3.06 -4.94 12.98
N ILE A 102 3.12 -3.72 12.41
CA ILE A 102 3.65 -2.53 13.08
C ILE A 102 2.83 -2.21 14.34
N ASN A 103 1.50 -2.25 14.26
CA ASN A 103 0.63 -2.01 15.42
C ASN A 103 0.85 -3.04 16.54
N ALA A 104 1.18 -4.29 16.20
CA ALA A 104 1.42 -5.34 17.17
C ALA A 104 2.79 -5.20 17.88
N ILE A 105 3.81 -4.66 17.20
CA ILE A 105 5.17 -4.58 17.75
C ILE A 105 5.51 -3.21 18.34
N MET A 106 4.77 -2.16 17.99
CA MET A 106 4.99 -0.80 18.51
C MET A 106 4.05 -0.53 19.68
N VAL A 107 4.61 -0.22 20.86
CA VAL A 107 3.85 0.07 22.08
C VAL A 107 4.07 1.50 22.56
N ASN A 108 3.00 2.14 23.04
CA ASN A 108 3.10 3.45 23.68
C ASN A 108 3.78 3.30 25.03
N THR A 109 4.83 4.08 25.25
CA THR A 109 5.55 4.18 26.52
C THR A 109 5.43 5.61 27.06
N THR A 110 5.35 5.73 28.39
CA THR A 110 5.41 7.01 29.11
C THR A 110 6.79 7.15 29.75
N LEU A 111 7.42 8.32 29.58
CA LEU A 111 8.72 8.63 30.19
C LEU A 111 8.62 8.83 31.71
N ASP A 112 7.44 9.26 32.19
CA ASP A 112 7.18 9.50 33.60
C ASP A 112 5.67 9.49 33.87
N ASN A 113 5.25 9.15 35.10
CA ASN A 113 3.83 9.14 35.50
C ASN A 113 3.18 10.54 35.54
N SER A 114 3.94 11.61 35.26
CA SER A 114 3.48 13.00 35.33
C SER A 114 3.50 13.78 34.02
N THR A 115 4.03 13.22 32.92
CA THR A 115 4.15 13.93 31.64
C THR A 115 3.25 13.34 30.55
N THR A 116 2.51 14.21 29.85
CA THR A 116 1.64 13.93 28.69
C THR A 116 2.38 13.51 27.40
N LEU A 117 3.69 13.25 27.46
CA LEU A 117 4.51 12.88 26.31
C LEU A 117 4.53 11.36 26.14
N ASN A 118 3.65 10.86 25.27
CA ASN A 118 3.65 9.48 24.81
C ASN A 118 4.59 9.32 23.61
N TYR A 119 5.46 8.32 23.64
CA TYR A 119 6.29 7.93 22.50
C TYR A 119 6.14 6.43 22.22
N ASN A 120 6.38 6.02 20.98
CA ASN A 120 6.28 4.62 20.58
C ASN A 120 7.64 3.95 20.62
N VAL A 121 7.70 2.76 21.24
CA VAL A 121 8.89 1.93 21.34
C VAL A 121 8.60 0.56 20.74
N LEU A 122 9.62 -0.02 20.12
CA LEU A 122 9.60 -1.38 19.62
C LEU A 122 9.63 -2.39 20.79
N ASP A 123 8.58 -3.20 20.92
CA ASP A 123 8.50 -4.25 21.93
C ASP A 123 9.33 -5.48 21.53
N ILE A 124 10.56 -5.51 22.03
CA ILE A 124 11.51 -6.61 21.80
C ILE A 124 10.96 -7.95 22.33
N LYS A 125 10.11 -7.96 23.36
CA LYS A 125 9.54 -9.21 23.91
C LYS A 125 8.58 -9.84 22.91
N ILE A 126 7.75 -9.02 22.27
CA ILE A 126 6.84 -9.49 21.21
C ILE A 126 7.64 -10.05 20.04
N ILE A 127 8.69 -9.35 19.60
CA ILE A 127 9.57 -9.83 18.52
C ILE A 127 10.20 -11.18 18.88
N LYS A 128 10.77 -11.32 20.09
CA LYS A 128 11.34 -12.60 20.55
C LYS A 128 10.33 -13.73 20.53
N ARG A 129 9.08 -13.47 20.90
CA ARG A 129 7.98 -14.45 20.82
C ARG A 129 7.70 -14.85 19.38
N ILE A 130 7.54 -13.88 18.48
CA ILE A 130 7.31 -14.13 17.04
C ILE A 130 8.45 -14.97 16.46
N LEU A 131 9.71 -14.62 16.75
CA LEU A 131 10.87 -15.39 16.28
C LEU A 131 10.87 -16.81 16.83
N LYS A 132 10.52 -17.00 18.12
CA LYS A 132 10.40 -18.34 18.72
C LYS A 132 9.31 -19.16 18.02
N ASP A 133 8.18 -18.57 17.67
CA ASP A 133 7.08 -19.28 16.99
C ASP A 133 7.43 -19.64 15.53
N ILE A 134 8.24 -18.80 14.86
CA ILE A 134 8.73 -19.06 13.50
C ILE A 134 9.80 -20.16 13.50
N TYR A 135 10.80 -20.08 14.38
CA TYR A 135 11.93 -21.03 14.41
C TYR A 135 11.67 -22.29 15.24
N GLY A 136 10.75 -22.24 16.20
CA GLY A 136 10.39 -23.36 17.08
C GLY A 136 9.40 -24.35 16.48
N LYS A 137 8.92 -24.11 15.25
CA LYS A 137 8.09 -25.04 14.47
C LYS A 137 8.90 -25.96 13.54
N LYS A 138 10.21 -26.10 13.78
CA LYS A 138 11.06 -27.09 13.11
C LYS A 138 11.16 -28.36 13.93
#